data_AF-A0A7J4DG48-F1
#
_entry.id   AF-A0A7J4DG48-F1
#
_cell.length_a   1.000
_cell.length_b   1.000
_cell.length_c   1.000
_cell.angle_alpha   90.00
_cell.angle_beta   90.00
_cell.angle_gamma   90.00
#
_symmetry.space_group_name_H-M   'P 1'
#
loop_
_entity.id
_entity.type
_entity.pdbx_description
1 polymer ?
#
loop_
_entity_poly.entity_id
_entity_poly.type
_entity_poly.pdbx_seq_one_letter_code
_entity_poly.pdbx_strand_id
1 'polypeptide(L)'
;ASTIRKAIDIAKLDIIQVMRGNGSWESSHGGGTSIPFKVTGRCGSTRVTLIPAPAGKGLVIGETGRAVLRLAGITDIYSKTRGQTRTTINFARATFNALKQLNSARVSSEDKERLFMNTGRNIG
;
A
#
# COMPACT_ATOMS: atom_id res chain seq x y z
N ALA A 1 18.30 -18.73 -16.18
CA ALA A 1 17.36 -19.06 -15.07
C ALA A 1 17.86 -18.69 -13.65
N SER A 2 19.12 -18.25 -13.45
CA SER A 2 19.64 -17.87 -12.12
C SER A 2 19.10 -16.52 -11.60
N THR A 3 18.85 -15.54 -12.47
CA THR A 3 18.39 -14.20 -12.09
C THR A 3 17.00 -14.19 -11.47
N ILE A 4 16.07 -15.02 -11.96
CA ILE A 4 14.70 -15.11 -11.42
C ILE A 4 14.74 -15.67 -9.99
N ARG A 5 15.52 -16.73 -9.77
CA ARG A 5 15.72 -17.31 -8.42
C ARG A 5 16.32 -16.28 -7.46
N LYS A 6 17.40 -15.62 -7.86
CA LYS A 6 18.01 -14.54 -7.06
C LYS A 6 17.02 -13.41 -6.74
N ALA A 7 16.18 -13.01 -7.70
CA ALA A 7 15.17 -11.99 -7.48
C ALA A 7 14.10 -12.43 -6.46
N ILE A 8 13.68 -13.70 -6.51
CA ILE A 8 12.74 -14.27 -5.53
C ILE A 8 13.38 -14.33 -4.13
N ASP A 9 14.64 -14.74 -4.03
CA ASP A 9 15.34 -14.81 -2.74
C ASP A 9 15.49 -13.41 -2.12
N ILE A 10 15.87 -12.41 -2.91
CA ILE A 10 15.91 -11.01 -2.46
C ILE A 10 14.53 -10.53 -2.01
N ALA A 11 13.46 -10.86 -2.75
CA ALA A 11 12.10 -10.47 -2.40
C ALA A 11 11.63 -11.09 -1.07
N LYS A 12 12.06 -12.33 -0.76
CA LYS A 12 11.80 -12.97 0.53
C LYS A 12 12.53 -12.30 1.69
N LEU A 13 13.72 -11.75 1.45
CA LEU A 13 14.49 -11.03 2.46
C LEU A 13 13.90 -9.64 2.76
N ASP A 14 13.32 -8.97 1.76
CA ASP A 14 12.72 -7.62 1.89
C ASP A 14 11.20 -7.67 2.14
N ILE A 15 10.75 -8.61 2.98
CA ILE A 15 9.33 -8.69 3.39
C ILE A 15 9.02 -7.58 4.40
N ILE A 16 7.89 -6.89 4.17
CA ILE A 16 7.35 -5.90 5.11
C ILE A 16 5.95 -6.33 5.57
N GLN A 17 5.65 -6.07 6.84
CA GLN A 17 4.25 -6.06 7.29
C GLN A 17 3.58 -4.82 6.73
N VAL A 18 2.29 -4.88 6.38
CA VAL A 18 1.56 -3.72 5.88
C VAL A 18 0.45 -3.36 6.86
N MET A 19 0.41 -2.10 7.25
CA MET A 19 -0.70 -1.51 7.98
C MET A 19 -1.90 -1.33 7.06
N ARG A 20 -3.06 -1.83 7.49
CA ARG A 20 -4.35 -1.65 6.82
C ARG A 20 -5.35 -1.06 7.79
N GLY A 21 -6.35 -0.37 7.26
CA GLY A 21 -7.34 0.30 8.07
C GLY A 21 -8.39 0.99 7.20
N ASN A 22 -9.23 1.76 7.86
CA ASN A 22 -10.33 2.47 7.24
C ASN A 22 -10.09 3.98 7.39
N GLY A 23 -9.45 4.58 6.37
CA GLY A 23 -9.10 6.00 6.35
C GLY A 23 -10.01 6.88 5.51
N SER A 24 -11.05 6.32 4.90
CA SER A 24 -11.86 7.06 3.93
C SER A 24 -12.94 7.84 4.66
N TRP A 25 -13.08 9.12 4.33
CA TRP A 25 -14.19 9.94 4.82
C TRP A 25 -15.56 9.44 4.34
N GLU A 26 -15.59 8.69 3.24
CA GLU A 26 -16.80 8.11 2.66
C GLU A 26 -17.19 6.76 3.29
N SER A 27 -16.31 6.16 4.10
CA SER A 27 -16.57 4.87 4.72
C SER A 27 -17.39 5.00 5.99
N SER A 28 -18.31 4.05 6.19
CA SER A 28 -18.88 3.78 7.52
C SER A 28 -17.87 3.08 8.44
N HIS A 29 -18.20 3.02 9.74
CA HIS A 29 -17.45 2.25 10.74
C HIS A 29 -17.31 0.78 10.31
N GLY A 30 -16.11 0.21 10.45
CA GLY A 30 -15.87 -1.19 10.11
C GLY A 30 -14.41 -1.49 9.78
N GLY A 31 -14.08 -2.79 9.78
CA GLY A 31 -12.75 -3.30 9.47
C GLY A 31 -12.31 -2.86 8.08
N GLY A 32 -11.22 -2.12 8.02
CA GLY A 32 -10.76 -1.51 6.77
C GLY A 32 -9.89 -2.44 5.94
N THR A 33 -10.26 -2.56 4.66
CA THR A 33 -9.49 -3.22 3.60
C THR A 33 -8.63 -2.24 2.79
N SER A 34 -8.58 -0.97 3.24
CA SER A 34 -7.83 0.13 2.62
C SER A 34 -6.65 0.54 3.50
N ILE A 35 -6.09 1.71 3.21
CA ILE A 35 -5.01 2.34 3.97
C ILE A 35 -5.62 3.32 5.00
N PRO A 36 -5.03 3.49 6.19
CA PRO A 36 -5.56 4.41 7.22
C PRO A 36 -5.40 5.90 6.90
N PHE A 37 -4.34 6.31 6.20
CA PHE A 37 -4.12 7.71 5.82
C PHE A 37 -3.37 7.82 4.51
N LYS A 38 -3.46 9.00 3.89
CA LYS A 38 -2.78 9.28 2.63
C LYS A 38 -1.26 9.23 2.79
N VAL A 39 -0.59 8.45 1.96
CA VAL A 39 0.88 8.28 1.96
C VAL A 39 1.45 8.48 0.56
N THR A 40 2.70 8.94 0.46
CA THR A 40 3.35 9.18 -0.84
C THR A 40 4.74 8.55 -0.92
N GLY A 41 4.87 7.50 -1.73
CA GLY A 41 6.15 6.89 -2.06
C GLY A 41 6.82 7.52 -3.28
N ARG A 42 8.15 7.45 -3.33
CA ARG A 42 8.96 7.92 -4.46
C ARG A 42 10.04 6.89 -4.81
N CYS A 43 10.33 6.77 -6.10
CA CYS A 43 11.52 6.11 -6.62
C CYS A 43 11.97 6.82 -7.89
N GLY A 44 13.17 7.41 -7.89
CA GLY A 44 13.66 8.25 -8.98
C GLY A 44 12.74 9.45 -9.25
N SER A 45 12.27 9.57 -10.49
CA SER A 45 11.30 10.59 -10.93
C SER A 45 9.84 10.21 -10.69
N THR A 46 9.56 8.95 -10.35
CA THR A 46 8.19 8.45 -10.18
C THR A 46 7.72 8.67 -8.74
N ARG A 47 6.53 9.25 -8.60
CA ARG A 47 5.87 9.50 -7.31
C ARG A 47 4.48 8.87 -7.31
N VAL A 48 4.20 8.05 -6.30
CA VAL A 48 2.92 7.37 -6.13
C VAL A 48 2.34 7.80 -4.80
N THR A 49 1.19 8.48 -4.86
CA THR A 49 0.41 8.83 -3.69
C THR A 49 -0.76 7.85 -3.58
N LEU A 50 -0.83 7.15 -2.46
CA LEU A 50 -1.94 6.27 -2.10
C LEU A 50 -2.88 7.05 -1.17
N ILE A 51 -4.18 6.95 -1.46
CA ILE A 51 -5.24 7.68 -0.77
C ILE A 51 -6.26 6.62 -0.32
N PRO A 52 -6.75 6.69 0.92
CA PRO A 52 -7.79 5.78 1.40
C PRO A 52 -9.03 5.84 0.52
N ALA A 53 -9.67 4.69 0.32
CA ALA A 53 -10.90 4.57 -0.46
C ALA A 53 -11.98 3.83 0.34
N PRO A 54 -13.27 4.08 0.06
CA PRO A 54 -14.35 3.33 0.66
C PRO A 54 -14.34 1.86 0.22
N ALA A 55 -14.92 0.99 1.05
CA ALA A 55 -15.03 -0.44 0.76
C ALA A 55 -15.82 -0.69 -0.54
N GLY A 56 -15.34 -1.62 -1.37
CA GLY A 56 -16.00 -1.99 -2.63
C GLY A 56 -15.63 -1.10 -3.82
N LYS A 57 -14.72 -0.14 -3.66
CA LYS A 57 -14.24 0.69 -4.78
C LYS A 57 -13.29 -0.07 -5.71
N GLY A 58 -12.53 -1.02 -5.17
CA GLY A 58 -11.46 -1.73 -5.84
C GLY A 58 -10.16 -0.91 -5.94
N LEU A 59 -9.15 -1.54 -6.55
CA LEU A 59 -7.83 -0.94 -6.71
C LEU A 59 -7.82 0.03 -7.91
N VAL A 60 -7.80 1.34 -7.66
CA VAL A 60 -7.70 2.36 -8.72
C VAL A 60 -6.23 2.75 -8.91
N ILE A 61 -5.46 1.86 -9.54
CA ILE A 61 -4.03 2.03 -9.86
C ILE A 61 -3.65 1.27 -11.15
N GLY A 62 -2.53 1.64 -11.76
CA GLY A 62 -1.94 0.91 -12.87
C GLY A 62 -1.57 -0.54 -12.51
N GLU A 63 -1.51 -1.42 -13.50
CA GLU A 63 -1.38 -2.88 -13.34
C GLU A 63 -0.23 -3.33 -12.43
N THR A 64 0.96 -2.76 -12.63
CA THR A 64 2.14 -3.08 -11.81
C THR A 64 1.94 -2.76 -10.33
N GLY A 65 1.32 -1.62 -10.02
CA GLY A 65 1.01 -1.22 -8.63
C GLY A 65 -0.14 -2.04 -8.06
N ARG A 66 -1.09 -2.44 -8.91
CA ARG A 66 -2.20 -3.33 -8.54
C ARG A 66 -1.69 -4.68 -8.05
N ALA A 67 -0.69 -5.26 -8.73
CA ALA A 67 -0.07 -6.50 -8.29
C ALA A 67 0.56 -6.38 -6.89
N VAL A 68 1.31 -5.29 -6.64
CA VAL A 68 1.94 -5.03 -5.33
C VAL A 68 0.89 -4.86 -4.23
N LEU A 69 -0.15 -4.07 -4.45
CA LEU A 69 -1.20 -3.82 -3.46
C LEU A 69 -2.06 -5.05 -3.18
N ARG A 70 -2.31 -5.88 -4.20
CA ARG A 70 -3.02 -7.15 -4.03
C ARG A 70 -2.23 -8.12 -3.14
N LEU A 71 -0.92 -8.20 -3.33
CA LEU A 71 -0.04 -9.00 -2.47
C LEU A 71 0.00 -8.46 -1.03
N ALA A 72 -0.14 -7.15 -0.86
CA ALA A 72 -0.25 -6.51 0.45
C ALA A 72 -1.61 -6.74 1.15
N GLY A 73 -2.60 -7.33 0.47
CA GLY A 73 -3.93 -7.57 1.02
C GLY A 73 -4.83 -6.34 1.09
N ILE A 74 -4.54 -5.31 0.29
CA ILE A 74 -5.37 -4.12 0.14
C ILE A 74 -6.33 -4.35 -1.03
N THR A 75 -7.62 -4.14 -0.83
CA THR A 75 -8.63 -4.30 -1.89
C THR A 75 -9.07 -2.97 -2.48
N ASP A 76 -9.05 -1.91 -1.68
CA ASP A 76 -9.63 -0.61 -2.05
C ASP A 76 -8.59 0.49 -1.88
N ILE A 77 -8.31 1.23 -2.96
CA ILE A 77 -7.39 2.37 -2.92
C ILE A 77 -7.72 3.37 -4.03
N TYR A 78 -7.53 4.65 -3.73
CA TYR A 78 -7.30 5.67 -4.74
C TYR A 78 -5.80 5.90 -4.90
N SER A 79 -5.32 5.99 -6.13
CA SER A 79 -3.93 6.34 -6.39
C SER A 79 -3.80 7.57 -7.27
N LYS A 80 -2.77 8.37 -7.01
CA LYS A 80 -2.34 9.47 -7.86
C LYS A 80 -0.87 9.29 -8.16
N THR A 81 -0.56 9.18 -9.45
CA THR A 81 0.79 8.91 -9.92
C THR A 81 1.31 10.12 -10.69
N ARG A 82 2.56 10.54 -10.44
CA ARG A 82 3.23 11.61 -11.18
C ARG A 82 4.64 11.18 -11.59
N GLY A 83 5.14 11.73 -12.69
CA GLY A 83 6.46 11.42 -13.24
C GLY A 83 6.43 10.35 -14.32
N GLN A 84 7.60 9.79 -14.64
CA GLN A 84 7.75 8.81 -15.73
C GLN A 84 7.32 7.41 -15.29
N THR A 85 6.02 7.14 -15.38
CA THR A 85 5.40 5.85 -15.02
C THR A 85 5.69 4.71 -16.00
N ARG A 86 6.32 4.98 -17.16
CA ARG A 86 6.72 3.95 -18.14
C ARG A 86 7.75 2.97 -17.58
N THR A 87 8.53 3.36 -16.58
CA THR A 87 9.48 2.46 -15.92
C THR A 87 8.78 1.65 -14.84
N THR A 88 8.33 0.45 -15.19
CA THR A 88 7.58 -0.47 -14.30
C THR A 88 8.31 -0.77 -12.99
N ILE A 89 9.64 -0.93 -13.03
CA ILE A 89 10.47 -1.19 -11.85
C ILE A 89 10.38 -0.04 -10.84
N ASN A 90 10.55 1.21 -11.30
CA ASN A 90 10.48 2.39 -10.44
C ASN A 90 9.06 2.60 -9.90
N PHE A 91 8.05 2.28 -10.70
CA PHE A 91 6.65 2.35 -10.29
C PHE A 91 6.31 1.34 -9.19
N ALA A 92 6.71 0.08 -9.36
CA ALA A 92 6.57 -0.97 -8.34
C ALA A 92 7.29 -0.56 -7.05
N ARG A 93 8.54 -0.09 -7.17
CA ARG A 93 9.36 0.31 -6.02
C ARG A 93 8.82 1.56 -5.32
N ALA A 94 8.28 2.53 -6.06
CA ALA A 94 7.62 3.69 -5.47
C ALA A 94 6.35 3.29 -4.70
N THR A 95 5.59 2.32 -5.21
CA THR A 95 4.40 1.77 -4.52
C THR A 95 4.81 1.04 -3.24
N PHE A 96 5.85 0.19 -3.31
CA PHE A 96 6.41 -0.49 -2.14
C PHE A 96 6.93 0.50 -1.08
N ASN A 97 7.65 1.54 -1.51
CA ASN A 97 8.13 2.60 -0.62
C ASN A 97 6.98 3.37 0.04
N ALA A 98 5.84 3.54 -0.63
CA ALA A 98 4.66 4.16 -0.04
C ALA A 98 4.12 3.30 1.12
N LEU A 99 4.05 1.98 0.94
CA LEU A 99 3.64 1.06 2.02
C LEU A 99 4.66 1.03 3.16
N LYS A 100 5.95 1.10 2.86
CA LYS A 100 6.99 1.19 3.88
C LYS A 100 6.85 2.45 4.74
N GLN A 101 6.61 3.59 4.09
CA GLN A 101 6.37 4.86 4.79
C GLN A 101 5.09 4.82 5.64
N LEU A 102 4.06 4.11 5.18
CA LEU A 102 2.83 3.93 5.94
C LEU A 102 3.10 3.31 7.31
N ASN A 103 3.96 2.28 7.36
CA ASN A 103 4.32 1.63 8.61
C ASN A 103 5.22 2.48 9.51
N SER A 104 6.02 3.38 8.93
CA SER A 104 6.90 4.27 9.68
C SER A 104 6.18 5.49 10.24
N ALA A 105 4.94 5.74 9.83
CA ALA A 105 4.19 6.86 10.35
C ALA A 105 3.90 6.66 11.85
N ARG A 106 4.14 7.72 12.62
CA ARG A 106 3.80 7.73 14.04
C ARG A 106 2.29 7.98 14.16
N VAL A 107 1.58 7.03 14.74
CA VAL A 107 0.12 7.12 14.91
C VAL A 107 -0.26 7.00 16.37
N SER A 108 -1.10 7.91 16.87
CA SER A 108 -1.66 7.85 18.23
C SER A 108 -2.49 6.58 18.41
N SER A 109 -2.59 6.11 19.65
CA SER A 109 -3.43 4.96 20.01
C SER A 109 -4.90 5.21 19.63
N GLU A 110 -5.38 6.44 19.81
CA GLU A 110 -6.76 6.83 19.49
C GLU A 110 -7.07 6.75 18.00
N ASP A 111 -6.11 7.17 17.16
CA ASP A 111 -6.25 7.08 15.70
C ASP A 111 -6.25 5.62 15.24
N LYS A 112 -5.52 4.73 15.92
CA LYS A 112 -5.52 3.29 15.62
C LYS A 112 -6.89 2.66 15.84
N GLU A 113 -7.55 3.02 16.93
CA GLU A 113 -8.89 2.54 17.24
C GLU A 113 -9.92 3.17 16.29
N ARG A 114 -9.86 4.49 16.09
CA ARG A 114 -10.79 5.21 15.20
C ARG A 114 -10.75 4.72 13.76
N LEU A 115 -9.57 4.40 13.24
CA LEU A 115 -9.37 3.97 11.85
C LEU A 115 -9.33 2.44 11.71
N PHE A 116 -9.65 1.68 12.77
CA PHE A 116 -9.63 0.21 12.78
C PHE A 116 -8.32 -0.36 12.21
N MET A 117 -7.19 0.22 12.63
CA MET A 117 -5.88 -0.13 12.08
C MET A 117 -5.44 -1.51 12.54
N ASN A 118 -5.16 -2.37 11.56
CA ASN A 118 -4.62 -3.71 11.76
C ASN A 118 -3.27 -3.84 11.06
N THR A 119 -2.28 -4.36 11.78
CA THR A 119 -0.95 -4.66 11.23
C THR A 119 -0.83 -6.17 11.02
N GLY A 120 -0.57 -6.59 9.79
CA GLY A 120 -0.34 -8.01 9.48
C GLY A 120 -1.62 -8.87 9.37
N ARG A 121 -1.50 -10.16 9.68
CA ARG A 121 -2.58 -11.15 9.51
C ARG A 121 -3.66 -10.94 10.58
N ASN A 122 -4.87 -10.62 10.15
CA ASN A 122 -6.07 -10.65 10.99
C ASN A 122 -6.38 -12.14 11.17
N ILE A 123 -5.97 -12.68 12.30
CA ILE A 123 -6.45 -13.97 12.77
C ILE A 123 -7.70 -13.63 13.57
N GLY A 124 -8.82 -13.55 12.85
CA GLY A 124 -10.15 -13.70 13.44
C GLY A 124 -10.44 -15.17 13.63
#